data_AF-A0AAW0IDN9-F1
#
_entry.id   AF-A0AAW0IDN9-F1
#
_cell.length_a   1.000
_cell.length_b   1.000
_cell.length_c   1.000
_cell.angle_alpha   90.00
_cell.angle_beta   90.00
_cell.angle_gamma   90.00
#
_symmetry.space_group_name_H-M   'P 1'
#
loop_
_entity.id
_entity.type
_entity.pdbx_description
1 polymer ?
#
loop_
_entity_poly.entity_id
_entity_poly.type
_entity_poly.pdbx_seq_one_letter_code
_entity_poly.pdbx_strand_id
1 'polypeptide(L)'
;MDERDRVQKKTFTKWVNKHLMKVRKHINDLYEDLRDGHNLISLLEVLSGIKLEPAGLKTLRLVSMPSWRHTNSEDQEEEDDDDVPREKGRMRFHRLQNVQIALDFLKQRQVKLVNIRNDDITDGNPKLTLGLIWTIILHFQ
;
A
#
# COMPACT_ATOMS: atom_id res chain seq x y z
N MET A 1 -8.73 9.76 -24.29
CA MET A 1 -8.01 8.49 -24.09
C MET A 1 -8.04 7.76 -25.41
N ASP A 2 -6.88 7.43 -25.98
CA ASP A 2 -6.78 6.81 -27.31
C ASP A 2 -7.23 5.34 -27.24
N GLU A 3 -7.68 4.74 -28.34
CA GLU A 3 -8.10 3.34 -28.39
C GLU A 3 -6.94 2.40 -27.98
N ARG A 4 -5.71 2.79 -28.32
CA ARG A 4 -4.48 2.12 -27.88
C ARG A 4 -4.34 2.09 -26.35
N ASP A 5 -4.68 3.18 -25.66
CA ASP A 5 -4.63 3.25 -24.19
C ASP A 5 -5.68 2.32 -23.56
N ARG A 6 -6.87 2.22 -24.18
CA ARG A 6 -7.93 1.31 -23.71
C ARG A 6 -7.53 -0.15 -23.85
N VAL A 7 -6.94 -0.52 -24.99
CA VAL A 7 -6.41 -1.87 -25.23
C VAL A 7 -5.26 -2.19 -24.27
N GLN A 8 -4.36 -1.24 -24.04
CA GLN A 8 -3.26 -1.40 -23.09
C GLN A 8 -3.78 -1.59 -21.66
N LYS A 9 -4.68 -0.71 -21.19
CA LYS A 9 -5.34 -0.83 -19.89
C LYS A 9 -5.96 -2.22 -19.72
N LYS A 10 -6.73 -2.69 -20.71
CA LYS A 10 -7.39 -4.00 -20.66
C LYS A 10 -6.39 -5.15 -20.58
N THR A 11 -5.31 -5.07 -21.36
CA THR A 11 -4.23 -6.07 -21.35
C THR A 11 -3.56 -6.13 -19.99
N PHE A 12 -3.17 -4.98 -19.43
CA PHE A 12 -2.53 -4.90 -18.12
C PHE A 12 -3.47 -5.35 -16.99
N THR A 13 -4.74 -4.97 -17.04
CA THR A 13 -5.75 -5.41 -16.06
C THR A 13 -5.86 -6.93 -16.03
N LYS A 14 -5.95 -7.58 -17.21
CA LYS A 14 -5.96 -9.05 -17.30
C LYS A 14 -4.69 -9.68 -16.75
N TRP A 15 -3.53 -9.11 -17.07
CA TRP A 15 -2.26 -9.60 -16.56
C TRP A 15 -2.19 -9.50 -15.03
N VAL A 16 -2.55 -8.35 -14.44
CA VAL A 16 -2.60 -8.17 -12.99
C VAL A 16 -3.57 -9.19 -12.36
N ASN A 17 -4.77 -9.35 -12.91
CA ASN A 17 -5.75 -10.32 -12.40
C ASN A 17 -5.26 -11.77 -12.48
N LYS A 18 -4.51 -12.15 -13.53
CA LYS A 18 -3.89 -13.49 -13.63
C LYS A 18 -3.01 -13.80 -12.40
N HIS A 19 -2.32 -12.81 -11.85
CA HIS A 19 -1.49 -12.97 -10.65
C HIS A 19 -2.31 -12.82 -9.36
N LEU A 20 -3.18 -11.80 -9.27
CA LEU A 20 -3.98 -11.55 -8.06
C LEU A 20 -4.98 -12.67 -7.73
N MET A 21 -5.46 -13.41 -8.72
CA MET A 21 -6.33 -14.57 -8.48
C MET A 21 -5.66 -15.65 -7.59
N LYS A 22 -4.32 -15.74 -7.60
CA LYS A 22 -3.58 -16.69 -6.74
C LYS A 22 -3.75 -16.38 -5.24
N VAL A 23 -4.05 -15.13 -4.90
CA VAL A 23 -4.34 -14.66 -3.52
C VAL A 23 -5.81 -14.27 -3.35
N ARG A 24 -6.69 -14.75 -4.24
CA ARG A 24 -8.13 -14.47 -4.24
C ARG A 24 -8.48 -12.97 -4.28
N LYS A 25 -7.65 -12.17 -4.95
CA LYS A 25 -7.90 -10.74 -5.21
C LYS A 25 -8.20 -10.52 -6.69
N HIS A 26 -8.91 -9.43 -6.98
CA HIS A 26 -9.29 -9.04 -8.34
C HIS A 26 -9.44 -7.52 -8.42
N ILE A 27 -9.09 -6.94 -9.57
CA ILE A 27 -9.30 -5.53 -9.91
C ILE A 27 -10.22 -5.38 -11.13
N ASN A 28 -11.09 -4.39 -11.07
CA ASN A 28 -12.03 -4.02 -12.14
C ASN A 28 -11.52 -2.80 -12.91
N ASP A 29 -11.02 -1.79 -12.20
CA ASP A 29 -10.42 -0.60 -12.78
C ASP A 29 -8.98 -0.43 -12.29
N LEU A 30 -8.03 -0.59 -13.21
CA LEU A 30 -6.60 -0.44 -12.96
C LEU A 30 -6.23 0.91 -12.31
N TYR A 31 -6.93 1.99 -12.61
CA TYR A 31 -6.60 3.33 -12.12
C TYR A 31 -7.19 3.63 -10.75
N GLU A 32 -8.24 2.91 -10.35
CA GLU A 32 -8.89 3.09 -9.06
C GLU A 32 -8.41 2.05 -8.05
N ASP A 33 -8.37 0.78 -8.45
CA ASP A 33 -8.16 -0.34 -7.54
C ASP A 33 -6.69 -0.50 -7.11
N LEU A 34 -5.75 0.23 -7.73
CA LEU A 34 -4.34 0.24 -7.32
C LEU A 34 -3.99 1.39 -6.35
N ARG A 35 -4.90 2.36 -6.17
CA ARG A 35 -4.62 3.62 -5.45
C ARG A 35 -4.36 3.45 -3.97
N ASP A 36 -4.88 2.38 -3.36
CA ASP A 36 -4.67 2.10 -1.94
C ASP A 36 -3.35 1.37 -1.65
N GLY A 37 -2.63 0.96 -2.70
CA GLY A 37 -1.36 0.22 -2.65
C GLY A 37 -1.49 -1.26 -2.27
N HIS A 38 -2.64 -1.75 -1.79
CA HIS A 38 -2.77 -3.13 -1.32
C HIS A 38 -2.68 -4.14 -2.46
N ASN A 39 -3.27 -3.82 -3.62
CA ASN A 39 -3.19 -4.70 -4.78
C ASN A 39 -1.78 -4.69 -5.41
N LEU A 40 -1.06 -3.57 -5.34
CA LEU A 40 0.35 -3.50 -5.76
C LEU A 40 1.24 -4.37 -4.88
N ILE A 41 1.09 -4.26 -3.56
CA ILE A 41 1.83 -5.10 -2.61
C ILE A 41 1.57 -6.58 -2.90
N SER A 42 0.30 -7.00 -2.95
CA SER A 42 -0.02 -8.40 -3.20
C SER A 42 0.43 -8.91 -4.58
N LEU A 43 0.42 -8.06 -5.60
CA LEU A 43 0.98 -8.40 -6.90
C LEU A 43 2.48 -8.69 -6.79
N LEU A 44 3.24 -7.81 -6.13
CA LEU A 44 4.68 -7.99 -5.92
C LEU A 44 5.01 -9.20 -5.04
N GLU A 45 4.18 -9.48 -4.03
CA GLU A 45 4.33 -10.70 -3.21
C GLU A 45 4.16 -11.96 -4.06
N VAL A 46 3.14 -11.99 -4.92
CA VAL A 46 2.89 -13.12 -5.82
C VAL A 46 3.99 -13.29 -6.86
N LEU A 47 4.54 -12.20 -7.40
CA LEU A 47 5.60 -12.24 -8.41
C LEU A 47 6.94 -12.64 -7.82
N SER A 48 7.26 -12.16 -6.62
CA SER A 48 8.56 -12.38 -5.99
C SER A 48 8.62 -13.60 -5.07
N GLY A 49 7.46 -14.10 -4.62
CA GLY A 49 7.37 -15.15 -3.60
C GLY A 49 7.74 -14.69 -2.19
N ILE A 50 7.91 -13.38 -1.96
CA ILE A 50 8.33 -12.80 -0.67
C ILE A 50 7.19 -11.94 -0.12
N LYS A 51 6.97 -11.99 1.20
CA LYS A 51 6.03 -11.11 1.91
C LYS A 51 6.60 -9.70 2.05
N LEU A 52 5.83 -8.68 1.64
CA LEU A 52 6.18 -7.28 1.79
C LEU A 52 5.53 -6.75 3.06
N GLU A 53 6.27 -6.73 4.17
CA GLU A 53 5.77 -6.18 5.43
C GLU A 53 5.76 -4.64 5.40
N PRO A 54 4.69 -3.99 5.88
CA PRO A 54 4.72 -2.55 6.10
C PRO A 54 5.80 -2.22 7.11
N ALA A 55 6.79 -1.41 6.72
CA ALA A 55 7.96 -1.07 7.53
C ALA A 55 7.64 -0.33 8.86
N GLY A 56 6.37 -0.20 9.27
CA GLY A 56 5.94 0.49 10.49
C GLY A 56 5.55 -0.39 11.68
N LEU A 57 5.50 -1.72 11.56
CA LEU A 57 5.05 -2.56 12.69
C LEU A 57 6.16 -3.14 13.58
N LYS A 58 7.44 -2.80 13.33
CA LYS A 58 8.54 -3.24 14.20
C LYS A 58 8.71 -2.39 15.47
N THR A 59 8.13 -1.19 15.54
CA THR A 59 8.27 -0.30 16.72
C THR A 59 7.17 -0.51 17.78
N LEU A 60 6.07 -1.19 17.46
CA LEU A 60 4.93 -1.38 18.38
C LEU A 60 4.89 -2.72 19.13
N ARG A 61 5.90 -3.59 18.94
CA ARG A 61 6.06 -4.82 19.74
C ARG A 61 7.09 -4.71 20.86
N LEU A 62 7.51 -3.50 21.23
CA LEU A 62 8.51 -3.27 22.29
C LEU A 62 8.00 -2.45 23.49
N VAL A 63 6.69 -2.19 23.56
CA VAL A 63 6.04 -1.78 24.82
C VAL A 63 5.13 -2.92 25.28
N SER A 64 5.77 -3.89 25.94
CA SER A 64 5.13 -4.70 26.96
C SER A 64 4.67 -3.74 28.06
N MET A 65 3.44 -3.22 27.97
CA MET A 65 2.91 -2.35 29.02
C MET A 65 2.76 -3.19 30.30
N PRO A 66 3.31 -2.75 31.44
CA PRO A 66 3.07 -3.40 32.70
C PRO A 66 1.58 -3.34 33.03
N SER A 67 1.03 -4.49 33.41
CA SER A 67 -0.26 -4.59 34.07
C SER A 67 -0.27 -3.64 35.27
N TRP A 68 -1.12 -2.62 35.21
CA TRP A 68 -1.68 -1.87 36.32
C TRP A 68 -1.26 -2.42 37.70
N ARG A 69 -0.20 -1.85 38.27
CA ARG A 69 0.06 -1.94 39.71
C ARG A 69 -0.43 -0.63 40.31
N HIS A 70 -1.68 -0.63 40.77
CA HIS A 70 -2.16 0.35 41.72
C HIS A 70 -1.78 -0.12 43.12
N THR A 71 -0.99 0.68 43.84
CA THR A 71 -1.01 0.71 45.31
C THR A 71 -1.29 2.15 45.71
N ASN A 72 -2.34 2.32 46.53
CA ASN A 72 -2.90 3.55 47.10
C ASN A 72 -1.89 4.69 47.37
N SER A 73 -2.24 5.93 47.03
CA SER A 73 -2.61 7.00 47.99
C SER A 73 -2.84 8.32 47.23
N GLU A 74 -3.99 8.93 47.52
CA GLU A 74 -4.33 10.37 47.56
C GLU A 74 -3.51 11.34 46.70
N ASP A 75 -4.12 11.89 45.64
CA ASP A 75 -4.31 13.33 45.43
C ASP A 75 -5.09 13.60 44.12
N GLN A 76 -5.66 14.80 44.07
CA GLN A 76 -6.94 15.19 43.51
C GLN A 76 -6.85 15.81 42.09
N GLU A 77 -7.92 15.58 41.29
CA GLU A 77 -8.46 16.36 40.15
C GLU A 77 -7.52 16.93 39.07
N GLU A 78 -7.70 16.49 37.81
CA GLU A 78 -8.04 17.37 36.66
C GLU A 78 -8.90 16.55 35.66
N GLU A 79 -10.12 17.04 35.38
CA GLU A 79 -10.97 16.62 34.25
C GLU A 79 -10.47 17.27 32.94
N ASP A 80 -10.92 16.70 31.81
CA ASP A 80 -10.83 17.21 30.44
C ASP A 80 -9.49 17.10 29.71
N ASP A 81 -9.37 16.09 28.82
CA ASP A 81 -9.40 16.37 27.38
C ASP A 81 -9.50 15.06 26.57
N ASP A 82 -10.57 14.99 25.79
CA ASP A 82 -10.79 14.15 24.63
C ASP A 82 -10.57 12.62 24.75
N ASP A 83 -11.67 11.90 25.01
CA ASP A 83 -11.88 10.60 24.36
C ASP A 83 -12.00 10.83 22.84
N VAL A 84 -10.89 11.16 22.16
CA VAL A 84 -10.82 11.14 20.70
C VAL A 84 -11.03 9.67 20.33
N PRO A 85 -12.12 9.29 19.67
CA PRO A 85 -12.23 7.94 19.15
C PRO A 85 -11.08 7.80 18.16
N ARG A 86 -10.02 7.06 18.52
CA ARG A 86 -8.88 6.78 17.65
C ARG A 86 -9.41 6.56 16.25
N GLU A 87 -9.15 7.49 15.34
CA GLU A 87 -9.68 7.46 13.98
C GLU A 87 -9.26 6.15 13.32
N LYS A 88 -10.15 5.15 13.39
CA LYS A 88 -10.02 3.89 12.68
C LYS A 88 -10.34 4.19 11.22
N GLY A 89 -9.36 4.71 10.49
CA GLY A 89 -9.54 4.97 9.07
C GLY A 89 -8.23 5.23 8.34
N ARG A 90 -7.87 4.38 7.37
CA ARG A 90 -7.91 4.71 5.93
C ARG A 90 -7.47 6.10 5.42
N MET A 91 -6.72 6.91 6.19
CA MET A 91 -6.22 8.20 5.75
C MET A 91 -5.36 8.06 4.48
N ARG A 92 -5.31 9.11 3.64
CA ARG A 92 -4.49 9.16 2.43
C ARG A 92 -3.01 8.82 2.73
N PHE A 93 -2.52 9.17 3.92
CA PHE A 93 -1.21 8.78 4.41
C PHE A 93 -0.95 7.27 4.35
N HIS A 94 -1.90 6.44 4.79
CA HIS A 94 -1.76 4.98 4.73
C HIS A 94 -1.68 4.47 3.29
N ARG A 95 -2.46 5.07 2.36
CA ARG A 95 -2.41 4.73 0.94
C ARG A 95 -1.05 5.07 0.34
N LEU A 96 -0.58 6.30 0.57
CA LEU A 96 0.75 6.76 0.15
C LEU A 96 1.85 5.84 0.68
N GLN A 97 1.75 5.40 1.93
CA GLN A 97 2.73 4.51 2.54
C GLN A 97 2.69 3.11 1.92
N ASN A 98 1.51 2.55 1.68
CA ASN A 98 1.36 1.26 1.01
C ASN A 98 1.96 1.28 -0.41
N VAL A 99 1.66 2.33 -1.17
CA VAL A 99 2.26 2.52 -2.49
C VAL A 99 3.78 2.69 -2.36
N GLN A 100 4.26 3.45 -1.38
CA GLN A 100 5.69 3.65 -1.15
C GLN A 100 6.42 2.33 -0.90
N ILE A 101 5.85 1.43 -0.09
CA ILE A 101 6.41 0.08 0.16
C ILE A 101 6.59 -0.69 -1.16
N ALA A 102 5.59 -0.65 -2.05
CA ALA A 102 5.69 -1.29 -3.34
C ALA A 102 6.79 -0.67 -4.22
N LEU A 103 6.91 0.66 -4.24
CA LEU A 103 7.94 1.36 -5.02
C LEU A 103 9.35 1.09 -4.46
N ASP A 104 9.52 1.09 -3.14
CA ASP A 104 10.81 0.84 -2.50
C ASP A 104 11.28 -0.61 -2.71
N PHE A 105 10.36 -1.56 -2.70
CA PHE A 105 10.67 -2.94 -3.06
C PHE A 105 11.23 -3.07 -4.49
N LEU A 106 10.64 -2.35 -5.44
CA LEU A 106 11.14 -2.31 -6.83
C LEU A 106 12.53 -1.66 -6.89
N LYS A 107 12.75 -0.54 -6.18
CA LYS A 107 14.06 0.12 -6.10
C LYS A 107 15.13 -0.78 -5.50
N GLN A 108 14.81 -1.53 -4.44
CA GLN A 108 15.73 -2.49 -3.81
C GLN A 108 16.17 -3.60 -4.77
N ARG A 109 15.31 -3.95 -5.75
CA ARG A 109 15.63 -4.87 -6.85
C ARG A 109 16.28 -4.20 -8.06
N GLN A 110 16.81 -2.99 -7.90
CA GLN A 110 17.47 -2.19 -8.94
C GLN A 110 16.56 -1.81 -10.12
N VAL A 111 15.23 -1.82 -9.93
CA VAL A 111 14.27 -1.36 -10.95
C VAL A 111 14.28 0.16 -11.00
N LYS A 112 14.50 0.72 -12.18
CA LYS A 112 14.52 2.18 -12.40
C LYS A 112 13.09 2.71 -12.57
N LEU A 113 12.58 3.34 -11.52
CA LEU A 113 11.31 4.07 -11.56
C LEU A 113 11.55 5.52 -11.97
N VAL A 114 11.43 5.81 -13.27
CA VAL A 114 11.62 7.17 -13.81
C VAL A 114 10.32 7.95 -13.68
N ASN A 115 10.35 9.05 -12.92
CA ASN A 115 9.23 9.99 -12.77
C ASN A 115 7.92 9.36 -12.25
N ILE A 116 8.00 8.33 -11.41
CA ILE A 116 6.84 7.74 -10.73
C ILE A 116 7.01 7.95 -9.23
N ARG A 117 6.08 8.70 -8.63
CA ARG A 117 5.99 8.91 -7.19
C ARG A 117 4.79 8.15 -6.61
N ASN A 118 4.73 8.04 -5.29
CA ASN A 118 3.63 7.34 -4.62
C ASN A 118 2.30 8.12 -4.68
N ASP A 119 2.35 9.45 -4.70
CA ASP A 119 1.18 10.31 -4.85
C ASP A 119 0.55 10.19 -6.23
N ASP A 120 1.35 10.05 -7.30
CA ASP A 120 0.85 9.84 -8.67
C ASP A 120 -0.08 8.62 -8.78
N ILE A 121 0.29 7.54 -8.09
CA ILE A 121 -0.48 6.29 -8.09
C ILE A 121 -1.67 6.40 -7.13
N THR A 122 -1.48 7.02 -5.96
CA THR A 122 -2.56 7.21 -4.98
C THR A 122 -3.67 8.11 -5.52
N ASP A 123 -3.32 9.07 -6.38
CA ASP A 123 -4.27 9.98 -7.03
C ASP A 123 -4.84 9.40 -8.33
N GLY A 124 -4.36 8.23 -8.78
CA GLY A 124 -4.92 7.49 -9.92
C GLY A 124 -4.47 8.01 -11.28
N ASN A 125 -3.27 8.61 -11.39
CA ASN A 125 -2.76 9.13 -12.65
C ASN A 125 -2.67 7.98 -13.70
N PRO A 126 -3.47 8.01 -14.79
CA PRO A 126 -3.57 6.86 -15.69
C PRO A 126 -2.25 6.54 -16.40
N LYS A 127 -1.52 7.57 -16.82
CA LYS A 127 -0.26 7.43 -17.58
C LYS A 127 0.84 6.83 -16.70
N LEU A 128 0.97 7.33 -15.47
CA LEU A 128 1.99 6.86 -14.53
C LEU A 128 1.62 5.49 -13.94
N THR A 129 0.33 5.20 -13.76
CA THR A 129 -0.14 3.87 -13.36
C THR A 129 0.15 2.82 -14.44
N LEU A 130 -0.12 3.12 -15.71
CA LEU A 130 0.25 2.24 -16.83
C LEU A 130 1.78 2.06 -16.90
N GLY A 131 2.55 3.14 -16.73
CA GLY A 131 4.01 3.09 -16.70
C GLY A 131 4.54 2.19 -15.59
N LEU A 132 3.98 2.29 -14.37
CA LEU A 132 4.37 1.43 -13.24
C LEU A 132 4.10 -0.04 -13.53
N ILE A 133 2.89 -0.38 -14.01
CA ILE A 133 2.55 -1.78 -14.31
C ILE A 133 3.41 -2.32 -15.45
N TRP A 134 3.67 -1.51 -16.48
CA TRP A 134 4.61 -1.86 -17.53
C TRP A 134 6.01 -2.18 -16.97
N THR A 135 6.54 -1.34 -16.09
CA THR A 135 7.83 -1.57 -15.44
C THR A 135 7.85 -2.86 -14.62
N ILE A 136 6.77 -3.17 -13.90
CA ILE A 136 6.63 -4.43 -13.16
C ILE A 136 6.63 -5.62 -14.11
N ILE A 137 5.86 -5.56 -15.20
CA ILE A 137 5.82 -6.62 -16.22
C ILE A 137 7.23 -6.86 -16.78
N LEU A 138 7.91 -5.80 -17.23
CA LEU A 138 9.24 -5.89 -17.84
C LEU A 138 10.31 -6.49 -16.92
N HIS A 139 10.15 -6.36 -15.60
CA HIS A 139 11.12 -6.88 -14.64
C HIS A 139 10.87 -8.36 -14.27
N PHE A 140 9.61 -8.79 -14.24
CA PHE A 140 9.21 -10.13 -13.76
C PHE A 140 8.81 -11.10 -14.88
N GLN A 141 8.80 -10.66 -16.14
CA GLN A 141 8.49 -11.47 -17.31
C GLN A 141 9.47 -11.18 -18.44
#